data_AF-A0A7V5UQF9-F1
#
_entry.id   AF-A0A7V5UQF9-F1
#
_cell.length_a   1.000
_cell.length_b   1.000
_cell.length_c   1.000
_cell.angle_alpha   90.00
_cell.angle_beta   90.00
_cell.angle_gamma   90.00
#
_symmetry.space_group_name_H-M   'P 1'
#
loop_
_entity.id
_entity.type
_entity.pdbx_description
1 polymer ?
#
loop_
_entity_poly.entity_id
_entity_poly.type
_entity_poly.pdbx_seq_one_letter_code
_entity_poly.pdbx_strand_id
1 'polypeptide(L)'
;FHEERDKPAMLKGGEWRATSEGDGRTAGFHLPALLSPFETWAEIAWEHGRVHADPSRLKSWVNTKLGETWEESAAQDVDITALTARTENWAGELPAGVSAVTIGIDTQDSWLAIEIVGWGAGEESWSLDWIRLHGDLTGPQLWSELDAILARTFTHPKAGELPVAAACMDSGGHFTARVLDFTTPRHSRRIYAIKGASRAGLAAWPHRPSVSKHGKKPMYLIGVDTIKEIVFARLAKPEVGPGFVHIPQGRETAWFAEMTAEKPFTKYSKGRAIREWRKKPSDRNEAFDCRVYAAAALESLKSSGFDLDAEAKRIAGLGSSPEPSRKIAPVVRSKFMQAGKIGP
;
A
#
# COMPACT_ATOMS: atom_id res chain seq x y z
N PHE A 1 5.30 -19.98 48.13
CA PHE A 1 4.66 -20.69 47.01
C PHE A 1 3.21 -20.93 47.41
N HIS A 2 2.27 -20.55 46.55
CA HIS A 2 0.84 -20.76 46.79
C HIS A 2 0.40 -22.06 46.12
N GLU A 3 -0.52 -22.78 46.75
CA GLU A 3 -1.11 -24.03 46.26
C GLU A 3 -2.60 -23.83 45.93
N GLU A 4 -3.22 -24.76 45.20
CA GLU A 4 -4.63 -24.65 44.79
C GLU A 4 -5.59 -24.40 45.98
N ARG A 5 -5.27 -24.98 47.15
CA ARG A 5 -6.04 -24.79 48.40
C ARG A 5 -6.05 -23.34 48.90
N ASP A 6 -5.08 -22.52 48.49
CA ASP A 6 -4.98 -21.12 48.89
C ASP A 6 -5.90 -20.22 48.06
N LYS A 7 -6.30 -20.68 46.87
CA LYS A 7 -7.07 -19.91 45.88
C LYS A 7 -8.37 -19.30 46.44
N PRO A 8 -9.23 -20.01 47.21
CA PRO A 8 -10.43 -19.41 47.77
C PRO A 8 -10.14 -18.26 48.75
N ALA A 9 -9.09 -18.39 49.57
CA ALA A 9 -8.69 -17.35 50.51
C ALA A 9 -8.11 -16.13 49.78
N MET A 10 -7.30 -16.36 48.74
CA MET A 10 -6.74 -15.31 47.89
C MET A 10 -7.84 -14.52 47.16
N LEU A 11 -8.83 -15.21 46.59
CA LEU A 11 -9.96 -14.57 45.90
C LEU A 11 -10.82 -13.74 46.85
N LYS A 12 -11.06 -14.23 48.07
CA LYS A 12 -11.82 -13.49 49.09
C LYS A 12 -11.09 -12.23 49.58
N GLY A 13 -9.76 -12.25 49.59
CA GLY A 13 -8.92 -11.12 49.98
C GLY A 13 -8.52 -10.19 48.83
N GLY A 14 -8.93 -10.50 47.59
CA GLY A 14 -8.59 -9.70 46.41
C GLY A 14 -9.40 -8.42 46.31
N GLU A 15 -8.83 -7.41 45.66
CA GLU A 15 -9.50 -6.13 45.38
C GLU A 15 -9.34 -5.75 43.90
N TRP A 16 -10.37 -5.12 43.34
CA TRP A 16 -10.33 -4.59 41.98
C TRP A 16 -9.64 -3.22 41.98
N ARG A 17 -8.56 -3.09 41.22
CA ARG A 17 -7.82 -1.84 41.04
C ARG A 17 -7.98 -1.35 39.61
N ALA A 18 -8.36 -0.09 39.45
CA ALA A 18 -8.43 0.53 38.13
C ALA A 18 -7.02 0.66 37.54
N THR A 19 -6.86 0.24 36.29
CA THR A 19 -5.60 0.33 35.54
C THR A 19 -5.62 1.43 34.48
N SER A 20 -6.77 2.07 34.26
CA SER A 20 -6.95 3.18 33.32
C SER A 20 -8.09 4.10 33.77
N GLU A 21 -8.09 5.35 33.29
CA GLU A 21 -9.22 6.26 33.48
C GLU A 21 -10.44 5.75 32.68
N GLY A 22 -11.60 5.71 33.33
CA GLY A 22 -12.86 5.31 32.72
C GLY A 22 -13.73 6.52 32.36
N ASP A 23 -14.79 6.29 31.57
CA ASP A 23 -15.78 7.30 31.18
C ASP A 23 -16.75 7.70 32.31
N GLY A 24 -16.53 7.17 33.52
CA GLY A 24 -17.39 7.37 34.69
C GLY A 24 -18.74 6.65 34.62
N ARG A 25 -18.99 5.85 33.58
CA ARG A 25 -20.28 5.14 33.35
C ARG A 25 -20.12 3.63 33.21
N THR A 26 -19.01 3.16 32.66
CA THR A 26 -18.77 1.74 32.40
C THR A 26 -17.46 1.29 33.06
N ALA A 27 -17.55 0.19 33.81
CA ALA A 27 -16.39 -0.48 34.40
C ALA A 27 -16.07 -1.75 33.60
N GLY A 28 -14.86 -1.83 33.07
CA GLY A 28 -14.31 -3.04 32.44
C GLY A 28 -13.50 -3.84 33.44
N PHE A 29 -13.57 -5.18 33.35
CA PHE A 29 -12.84 -6.10 34.22
C PHE A 29 -12.10 -7.13 33.36
N HIS A 30 -10.85 -7.42 33.72
CA HIS A 30 -10.09 -8.54 33.15
C HIS A 30 -10.19 -9.74 34.11
N LEU A 31 -10.80 -10.83 33.62
CA LEU A 31 -11.12 -12.01 34.42
C LEU A 31 -10.58 -13.28 33.73
N PRO A 32 -9.32 -13.69 34.01
CA PRO A 32 -8.81 -14.97 33.53
C PRO A 32 -9.48 -16.15 34.25
N ALA A 33 -9.51 -17.32 33.60
CA ALA A 33 -9.95 -18.59 34.20
C ALA A 33 -9.10 -19.00 35.42
N LEU A 34 -7.92 -18.41 35.60
CA LEU A 34 -7.12 -18.54 36.82
C LEU A 34 -7.87 -18.12 38.09
N LEU A 35 -8.89 -17.26 37.98
CA LEU A 35 -9.76 -16.86 39.10
C LEU A 35 -11.01 -17.75 39.24
N SER A 36 -11.25 -18.66 38.30
CA SER A 36 -12.47 -19.49 38.26
C SER A 36 -12.55 -20.42 39.47
N PRO A 37 -13.71 -20.53 40.14
CA PRO A 37 -13.94 -21.55 41.17
C PRO A 37 -14.27 -22.93 40.57
N PHE A 38 -14.44 -23.02 39.25
CA PHE A 38 -14.86 -24.24 38.55
C PHE A 38 -13.72 -24.97 37.84
N GLU A 39 -12.56 -24.33 37.68
CA GLU A 39 -11.36 -24.93 37.08
C GLU A 39 -10.17 -24.77 38.03
N THR A 40 -9.36 -25.82 38.14
CA THR A 40 -8.12 -25.81 38.92
C THR A 40 -6.94 -25.27 38.09
N TRP A 41 -5.92 -24.70 38.74
CA TRP A 41 -4.69 -24.28 38.05
C TRP A 41 -3.97 -25.47 37.38
N ALA A 42 -4.08 -26.67 37.96
CA ALA A 42 -3.52 -27.89 37.37
C ALA A 42 -4.19 -28.25 36.03
N GLU A 43 -5.52 -28.17 35.93
CA GLU A 43 -6.27 -28.40 34.69
C GLU A 43 -5.91 -27.37 33.62
N ILE A 44 -5.86 -26.09 34.00
CA ILE A 44 -5.48 -24.99 33.10
C ILE A 44 -4.05 -25.21 32.55
N ALA A 45 -3.09 -25.57 33.41
CA ALA A 45 -1.71 -25.85 33.02
C ALA A 45 -1.59 -27.12 32.15
N TRP A 46 -2.37 -28.16 32.45
CA TRP A 46 -2.40 -29.38 31.65
C TRP A 46 -2.96 -29.13 30.24
N GLU A 47 -4.06 -28.37 30.14
CA GLU A 47 -4.60 -27.94 28.86
C GLU A 47 -3.58 -27.13 28.05
N HIS A 48 -2.90 -26.17 28.69
CA HIS A 48 -1.81 -25.41 28.06
C HIS A 48 -0.75 -26.35 27.48
N GLY A 49 -0.28 -27.33 28.25
CA GLY A 49 0.69 -28.32 27.81
C GLY A 49 0.28 -29.07 26.54
N ARG A 50 -1.02 -29.26 26.28
CA ARG A 50 -1.53 -29.94 25.07
C ARG A 50 -1.69 -29.03 23.86
N VAL A 51 -1.78 -27.71 24.08
CA VAL A 51 -2.05 -26.74 23.01
C VAL A 51 -0.87 -25.81 22.72
N HIS A 52 0.12 -25.71 23.60
CA HIS A 52 1.23 -24.74 23.50
C HIS A 52 2.03 -24.85 22.20
N ALA A 53 2.10 -26.04 21.60
CA ALA A 53 2.80 -26.29 20.34
C ALA A 53 1.94 -26.04 19.08
N ASP A 54 0.64 -25.80 19.23
CA ASP A 54 -0.30 -25.52 18.12
C ASP A 54 -0.79 -24.06 18.23
N PRO A 55 -0.31 -23.14 17.37
CA PRO A 55 -0.65 -21.71 17.46
C PRO A 55 -2.15 -21.41 17.42
N SER A 56 -2.95 -22.20 16.70
CA SER A 56 -4.39 -21.97 16.57
C SER A 56 -5.15 -22.35 17.85
N ARG A 57 -4.74 -23.46 18.46
CA ARG A 57 -5.31 -23.95 19.72
C ARG A 57 -4.79 -23.14 20.89
N LEU A 58 -3.53 -22.71 20.85
CA LEU A 58 -2.94 -21.80 21.83
C LEU A 58 -3.64 -20.45 21.82
N LYS A 59 -3.92 -19.87 20.65
CA LYS A 59 -4.74 -18.63 20.53
C LYS A 59 -6.09 -18.76 21.24
N SER A 60 -6.80 -19.85 20.96
CA SER A 60 -8.11 -20.09 21.56
C SER A 60 -8.00 -20.24 23.08
N TRP A 61 -6.97 -20.93 23.55
CA TRP A 61 -6.68 -21.10 24.96
C TRP A 61 -6.31 -19.77 25.63
N VAL A 62 -5.44 -18.93 25.05
CA VAL A 62 -5.06 -17.62 25.63
C VAL A 62 -6.28 -16.71 25.74
N ASN A 63 -7.09 -16.59 24.67
CA ASN A 63 -8.28 -15.75 24.68
C ASN A 63 -9.32 -16.20 25.72
N THR A 64 -9.50 -17.51 25.90
CA THR A 64 -10.56 -18.06 26.77
C THR A 64 -10.12 -18.31 28.20
N LYS A 65 -8.87 -18.73 28.42
CA LYS A 65 -8.34 -19.08 29.75
C LYS A 65 -7.59 -17.93 30.41
N LEU A 66 -6.87 -17.12 29.63
CA LEU A 66 -6.20 -15.94 30.19
C LEU A 66 -7.02 -14.66 30.01
N GLY A 67 -8.05 -14.67 29.16
CA GLY A 67 -8.82 -13.46 28.85
C GLY A 67 -7.96 -12.38 28.19
N GLU A 68 -6.81 -12.78 27.64
CA GLU A 68 -5.83 -11.90 27.01
C GLU A 68 -6.10 -11.81 25.51
N THR A 69 -5.70 -10.70 24.90
CA THR A 69 -5.73 -10.56 23.44
C THR A 69 -4.54 -11.27 22.83
N TRP A 70 -4.78 -12.21 21.91
CA TRP A 70 -3.72 -12.88 21.16
C TRP A 70 -3.32 -12.08 19.91
N GLU A 71 -2.08 -11.61 19.87
CA GLU A 71 -1.45 -11.12 18.65
C GLU A 71 -0.89 -12.30 17.84
N GLU A 72 -1.47 -12.57 16.67
CA GLU A 72 -0.84 -13.49 15.72
C GLU A 72 0.48 -12.84 15.24
N SER A 73 1.60 -13.55 15.37
CA SER A 73 2.88 -13.06 14.85
C SER A 73 2.77 -12.87 13.34
N ALA A 74 2.89 -11.62 12.88
CA ALA A 74 3.07 -11.33 11.46
C ALA A 74 4.34 -12.06 10.98
N ALA A 75 4.25 -12.77 9.86
CA ALA A 75 5.40 -13.53 9.35
C ALA A 75 6.58 -12.63 8.90
N GLN A 76 6.31 -11.34 8.72
CA GLN A 76 7.27 -10.24 8.57
C GLN A 76 6.60 -9.00 9.15
N ASP A 77 7.34 -8.20 9.92
CA ASP A 77 6.91 -6.86 10.30
C ASP A 77 7.81 -5.84 9.61
N VAL A 78 7.22 -4.77 9.08
CA VAL A 78 7.96 -3.66 8.48
C VAL A 78 7.95 -2.54 9.50
N ASP A 79 9.12 -2.24 10.07
CA ASP A 79 9.26 -1.18 11.06
C ASP A 79 9.15 0.19 10.38
N ILE A 80 8.09 0.93 10.72
CA ILE A 80 7.86 2.30 10.26
C ILE A 80 9.06 3.20 10.59
N THR A 81 9.67 3.03 11.77
CA THR A 81 10.82 3.83 12.21
C THR A 81 12.01 3.63 11.28
N ALA A 82 12.28 2.37 10.90
CA ALA A 82 13.32 2.03 9.93
C ALA A 82 13.01 2.60 8.53
N LEU A 83 11.74 2.57 8.10
CA LEU A 83 11.34 3.19 6.82
C LEU A 83 11.51 4.72 6.82
N THR A 84 11.16 5.39 7.93
CA THR A 84 11.31 6.85 8.04
C THR A 84 12.78 7.25 8.10
N ALA A 85 13.62 6.48 8.80
CA ALA A 85 15.04 6.76 8.94
C ALA A 85 15.84 6.68 7.63
N ARG A 86 15.34 5.93 6.63
CA ARG A 86 15.99 5.76 5.32
C ARG A 86 15.42 6.66 4.21
N THR A 87 14.63 7.68 4.58
CA THR A 87 14.16 8.66 3.60
C THR A 87 15.32 9.44 3.00
N GLU A 88 15.21 9.80 1.73
CA GLU A 88 16.28 10.46 0.99
C GLU A 88 15.79 11.66 0.17
N ASN A 89 16.71 12.53 -0.22
CA ASN A 89 16.45 13.55 -1.22
C ASN A 89 17.17 13.17 -2.52
N TRP A 90 16.47 13.28 -3.64
CA TRP A 90 17.08 13.22 -4.96
C TRP A 90 16.95 14.57 -5.66
N ALA A 91 17.89 14.85 -6.57
CA ALA A 91 17.88 16.08 -7.35
C ALA A 91 16.91 15.98 -8.52
N GLY A 92 16.17 17.06 -8.79
CA GLY A 92 15.23 17.14 -9.90
C GLY A 92 13.92 16.38 -9.67
N GLU A 93 13.16 16.16 -10.74
CA GLU A 93 11.87 15.46 -10.68
C GLU A 93 12.03 13.95 -10.52
N LEU A 94 13.07 13.36 -11.13
CA LEU A 94 13.36 11.93 -11.10
C LEU A 94 14.79 11.63 -10.66
N PRO A 95 15.00 10.65 -9.77
CA PRO A 95 16.30 10.03 -9.56
C PRO A 95 16.84 9.41 -10.85
N ALA A 96 18.16 9.47 -11.05
CA ALA A 96 18.81 9.00 -12.28
C ALA A 96 18.72 7.48 -12.52
N GLY A 97 18.32 6.70 -11.52
CA GLY A 97 18.08 5.26 -11.64
C GLY A 97 16.70 4.90 -12.21
N VAL A 98 15.78 5.87 -12.30
CA VAL A 98 14.42 5.63 -12.81
C VAL A 98 14.44 5.41 -14.32
N SER A 99 13.86 4.30 -14.74
CA SER A 99 13.80 3.84 -16.13
C SER A 99 12.38 3.69 -16.65
N ALA A 100 11.40 3.52 -15.76
CA ALA A 100 9.98 3.55 -16.08
C ALA A 100 9.20 4.20 -14.94
N VAL A 101 8.08 4.86 -15.26
CA VAL A 101 7.16 5.42 -14.27
C VAL A 101 5.81 4.73 -14.40
N THR A 102 5.26 4.21 -13.31
CA THR A 102 3.91 3.65 -13.28
C THR A 102 3.07 4.32 -12.21
N ILE A 103 1.74 4.19 -12.32
CA ILE A 103 0.79 4.76 -11.37
C ILE A 103 -0.18 3.69 -10.87
N GLY A 104 -0.39 3.66 -9.56
CA GLY A 104 -1.48 2.91 -8.93
C GLY A 104 -2.55 3.86 -8.44
N ILE A 105 -3.82 3.53 -8.71
CA ILE A 105 -4.97 4.35 -8.34
C ILE A 105 -5.96 3.48 -7.58
N ASP A 106 -6.34 3.93 -6.41
CA ASP A 106 -7.39 3.31 -5.61
C ASP A 106 -8.60 4.26 -5.51
N THR A 107 -9.78 3.70 -5.81
CA THR A 107 -11.02 4.47 -5.97
C THR A 107 -11.81 4.44 -4.67
N GLN A 108 -11.87 5.58 -3.98
CA GLN A 108 -12.62 5.73 -2.72
C GLN A 108 -13.95 6.45 -2.98
N ASP A 109 -14.81 6.55 -1.96
CA ASP A 109 -16.16 7.11 -2.15
C ASP A 109 -16.17 8.63 -2.42
N SER A 110 -15.14 9.37 -1.98
CA SER A 110 -15.08 10.84 -2.13
C SER A 110 -13.70 11.40 -2.50
N TRP A 111 -12.76 10.52 -2.87
CA TRP A 111 -11.46 10.90 -3.42
C TRP A 111 -10.86 9.75 -4.21
N LEU A 112 -9.77 10.03 -4.93
CA LEU A 112 -8.88 9.03 -5.51
C LEU A 112 -7.56 9.06 -4.77
N ALA A 113 -7.11 7.90 -4.30
CA ALA A 113 -5.75 7.72 -3.81
C ALA A 113 -4.86 7.35 -5.00
N ILE A 114 -3.72 8.02 -5.13
CA ILE A 114 -2.85 7.89 -6.30
C ILE A 114 -1.41 7.83 -5.81
N GLU A 115 -0.69 6.78 -6.19
CA GLU A 115 0.76 6.73 -6.02
C GLU A 115 1.46 6.67 -7.38
N ILE A 116 2.46 7.55 -7.55
CA ILE A 116 3.35 7.58 -8.71
C ILE A 116 4.67 6.94 -8.31
N VAL A 117 5.08 5.90 -9.05
CA VAL A 117 6.25 5.08 -8.73
C VAL A 117 7.23 5.05 -9.89
N GLY A 118 8.49 5.39 -9.60
CA GLY A 118 9.60 5.17 -10.52
C GLY A 118 10.22 3.79 -10.31
N TRP A 119 10.65 3.14 -11.38
CA TRP A 119 11.26 1.80 -11.36
C TRP A 119 12.60 1.82 -12.08
N GLY A 120 13.60 1.14 -11.50
CA GLY A 120 14.95 1.01 -12.04
C GLY A 120 15.42 -0.44 -12.07
N ALA A 121 16.72 -0.63 -12.29
CA ALA A 121 17.32 -1.96 -12.40
C ALA A 121 17.01 -2.84 -11.18
N GLY A 122 16.78 -4.14 -11.41
CA GLY A 122 16.42 -5.10 -10.38
C GLY A 122 15.10 -4.78 -9.67
N GLU A 123 14.22 -4.00 -10.31
CA GLU A 123 12.96 -3.49 -9.74
C GLU A 123 13.14 -2.70 -8.43
N GLU A 124 14.30 -2.05 -8.29
CA GLU A 124 14.44 -0.94 -7.35
C GLU A 124 13.41 0.16 -7.67
N SER A 125 12.83 0.78 -6.65
CA SER A 125 11.67 1.66 -6.85
C SER A 125 11.70 2.92 -5.99
N TRP A 126 11.09 3.99 -6.49
CA TRP A 126 10.99 5.29 -5.83
C TRP A 126 9.52 5.69 -5.68
N SER A 127 9.09 6.00 -4.45
CA SER A 127 7.80 6.68 -4.20
C SER A 127 7.92 8.12 -4.67
N LEU A 128 7.59 8.43 -5.93
CA LEU A 128 7.79 9.76 -6.50
C LEU A 128 6.76 10.75 -5.95
N ASP A 129 5.49 10.33 -5.90
CA ASP A 129 4.39 11.20 -5.46
C ASP A 129 3.26 10.39 -4.82
N TRP A 130 2.55 11.01 -3.88
CA TRP A 130 1.40 10.46 -3.20
C TRP A 130 0.32 11.52 -3.11
N ILE A 131 -0.83 11.27 -3.73
CA ILE A 131 -1.87 12.28 -3.95
C ILE A 131 -3.21 11.72 -3.47
N ARG A 132 -3.93 12.53 -2.70
CA ARG A 132 -5.36 12.37 -2.44
C ARG A 132 -6.15 13.39 -3.22
N LEU A 133 -6.70 12.96 -4.34
CA LEU A 133 -7.47 13.82 -5.22
C LEU A 133 -8.94 13.82 -4.78
N HIS A 134 -9.33 14.81 -3.99
CA HIS A 134 -10.69 14.95 -3.48
C HIS A 134 -11.65 15.47 -4.54
N GLY A 135 -12.86 14.93 -4.59
CA GLY A 135 -13.91 15.44 -5.47
C GLY A 135 -15.08 14.50 -5.64
N ASP A 136 -16.04 14.93 -6.46
CA ASP A 136 -17.23 14.14 -6.80
C ASP A 136 -16.91 13.16 -7.94
N LEU A 137 -16.93 11.86 -7.64
CA LEU A 137 -16.69 10.78 -8.61
C LEU A 137 -17.81 10.65 -9.65
N THR A 138 -18.97 11.28 -9.43
CA THR A 138 -20.07 11.30 -10.41
C THR A 138 -19.89 12.37 -11.49
N GLY A 139 -19.18 13.45 -11.15
CA GLY A 139 -18.91 14.59 -12.03
C GLY A 139 -17.65 14.41 -12.88
N PRO A 140 -17.52 15.13 -14.02
CA PRO A 140 -16.40 14.96 -14.96
C PRO A 140 -15.07 15.61 -14.50
N GLN A 141 -15.14 16.55 -13.55
CA GLN A 141 -13.99 17.34 -13.12
C GLN A 141 -12.87 16.47 -12.54
N LEU A 142 -13.19 15.63 -11.57
CA LEU A 142 -12.25 14.75 -10.89
C LEU A 142 -11.53 13.81 -11.88
N TRP A 143 -12.27 13.26 -12.84
CA TRP A 143 -11.70 12.38 -13.87
C TRP A 143 -10.81 13.12 -14.87
N SER A 144 -11.10 14.40 -15.15
CA SER A 144 -10.26 15.23 -16.02
C SER A 144 -8.94 15.58 -15.34
N GLU A 145 -8.98 15.88 -14.03
CA GLU A 145 -7.78 16.09 -13.21
C GLU A 145 -6.94 14.82 -13.10
N LEU A 146 -7.56 13.66 -12.89
CA LEU A 146 -6.89 12.37 -12.94
C LEU A 146 -6.20 12.13 -14.29
N ASP A 147 -6.88 12.42 -15.40
CA ASP A 147 -6.31 12.23 -16.74
C ASP A 147 -5.10 13.15 -16.98
N ALA A 148 -5.14 14.37 -16.44
CA ALA A 148 -4.00 15.29 -16.48
C ALA A 148 -2.80 14.72 -15.70
N ILE A 149 -3.03 14.12 -14.53
CA ILE A 149 -1.97 13.42 -13.77
C ILE A 149 -1.39 12.26 -14.59
N LEU A 150 -2.26 11.44 -15.21
CA LEU A 150 -1.86 10.31 -16.05
C LEU A 150 -1.19 10.71 -17.38
N ALA A 151 -1.33 11.97 -17.80
CA ALA A 151 -0.71 12.51 -19.00
C ALA A 151 0.63 13.22 -18.71
N ARG A 152 1.05 13.32 -17.44
CA ARG A 152 2.31 13.95 -17.06
C ARG A 152 3.51 13.25 -17.70
N THR A 153 4.48 14.06 -18.12
CA THR A 153 5.86 13.64 -18.38
C THR A 153 6.75 14.16 -17.25
N PHE A 154 7.85 13.45 -17.02
CA PHE A 154 8.80 13.73 -15.96
C PHE A 154 10.18 13.98 -16.56
N THR A 155 10.86 15.02 -16.09
CA THR A 155 12.20 15.36 -16.57
C THR A 155 13.23 14.44 -15.92
N HIS A 156 13.79 13.52 -16.69
CA HIS A 156 14.86 12.60 -16.29
C HIS A 156 16.25 13.18 -16.59
N PRO A 157 17.20 13.16 -15.65
CA PRO A 157 18.52 13.80 -15.80
C PRO A 157 19.37 13.23 -16.95
N LYS A 158 19.08 12.01 -17.41
CA LYS A 158 19.80 11.37 -18.53
C LYS A 158 18.95 11.10 -19.77
N ALA A 159 17.65 10.91 -19.61
CA ALA A 159 16.78 10.35 -20.65
C ALA A 159 15.87 11.41 -21.30
N GLY A 160 15.93 12.67 -20.85
CA GLY A 160 14.99 13.70 -21.28
C GLY A 160 13.64 13.50 -20.61
N GLU A 161 12.54 13.56 -21.36
CA GLU A 161 11.21 13.36 -20.80
C GLU A 161 10.83 11.86 -20.74
N LEU A 162 10.41 11.40 -19.56
CA LEU A 162 9.81 10.09 -19.35
C LEU A 162 8.31 10.22 -19.09
N PRO A 163 7.43 9.62 -19.90
CA PRO A 163 5.99 9.61 -19.64
C PRO A 163 5.63 8.58 -18.56
N VAL A 164 4.41 8.67 -18.04
CA VAL A 164 3.77 7.54 -17.36
C VAL A 164 3.65 6.37 -18.34
N ALA A 165 4.36 5.28 -18.05
CA ALA A 165 4.45 4.11 -18.93
C ALA A 165 3.20 3.22 -18.88
N ALA A 166 2.60 3.06 -17.69
CA ALA A 166 1.36 2.34 -17.47
C ALA A 166 0.70 2.76 -16.15
N ALA A 167 -0.61 2.54 -16.03
CA ALA A 167 -1.33 2.75 -14.78
C ALA A 167 -2.40 1.68 -14.54
N CYS A 168 -2.65 1.34 -13.28
CA CYS A 168 -3.73 0.45 -12.87
C CYS A 168 -4.67 1.17 -11.89
N MET A 169 -5.97 1.06 -12.13
CA MET A 169 -7.02 1.65 -11.29
C MET A 169 -7.95 0.56 -10.76
N ASP A 170 -8.15 0.50 -9.45
CA ASP A 170 -9.09 -0.45 -8.87
C ASP A 170 -10.53 -0.15 -9.26
N SER A 171 -11.22 -1.20 -9.71
CA SER A 171 -12.63 -1.18 -10.10
C SER A 171 -13.50 -1.98 -9.13
N GLY A 172 -12.94 -2.47 -8.02
CA GLY A 172 -13.60 -3.31 -7.02
C GLY A 172 -14.70 -2.62 -6.19
N GLY A 173 -14.72 -1.28 -6.15
CA GLY A 173 -15.66 -0.50 -5.33
C GLY A 173 -16.96 -0.07 -6.03
N HIS A 174 -17.72 0.84 -5.39
CA HIS A 174 -19.03 1.32 -5.82
C HIS A 174 -19.05 1.99 -7.22
N PHE A 175 -17.91 2.53 -7.66
CA PHE A 175 -17.78 3.26 -8.91
C PHE A 175 -17.26 2.40 -10.08
N THR A 176 -17.41 1.06 -10.03
CA THR A 176 -16.94 0.11 -11.05
C THR A 176 -17.22 0.58 -12.48
N ALA A 177 -18.46 0.99 -12.79
CA ALA A 177 -18.85 1.39 -14.14
C ALA A 177 -18.10 2.64 -14.60
N ARG A 178 -17.92 3.64 -13.73
CA ARG A 178 -17.20 4.88 -14.05
C ARG A 178 -15.70 4.63 -14.28
N VAL A 179 -15.09 3.78 -13.46
CA VAL A 179 -13.70 3.35 -13.66
C VAL A 179 -13.51 2.68 -15.03
N LEU A 180 -14.44 1.80 -15.41
CA LEU A 180 -14.40 1.14 -16.72
C LEU A 180 -14.64 2.13 -17.87
N ASP A 181 -15.56 3.08 -17.71
CA ASP A 181 -15.82 4.16 -18.68
C ASP A 181 -14.58 5.04 -18.88
N PHE A 182 -13.82 5.30 -17.82
CA PHE A 182 -12.61 6.12 -17.85
C PHE A 182 -11.43 5.40 -18.50
N THR A 183 -11.18 4.14 -18.11
CA THR A 183 -9.98 3.39 -18.51
C THR A 183 -10.09 2.77 -19.91
N THR A 184 -11.28 2.32 -20.33
CA THR A 184 -11.49 1.71 -21.66
C THR A 184 -11.00 2.55 -22.84
N PRO A 185 -11.35 3.85 -22.98
CA PRO A 185 -10.85 4.68 -24.08
C PRO A 185 -9.35 4.98 -23.97
N ARG A 186 -8.74 4.72 -22.81
CA ARG A 186 -7.33 4.98 -22.50
C ARG A 186 -6.47 3.71 -22.52
N HIS A 187 -7.03 2.58 -22.96
CA HIS A 187 -6.34 1.29 -22.98
C HIS A 187 -5.06 1.32 -23.83
N SER A 188 -5.06 2.07 -24.93
CA SER A 188 -3.87 2.27 -25.79
C SER A 188 -2.71 3.00 -25.10
N ARG A 189 -3.01 3.79 -24.05
CA ARG A 189 -2.03 4.43 -23.16
C ARG A 189 -1.61 3.53 -22.00
N ARG A 190 -2.03 2.25 -22.00
CA ARG A 190 -1.77 1.27 -20.94
C ARG A 190 -2.31 1.69 -19.57
N ILE A 191 -3.50 2.30 -19.59
CA ILE A 191 -4.27 2.64 -18.40
C ILE A 191 -5.37 1.58 -18.24
N TYR A 192 -5.28 0.78 -17.19
CA TYR A 192 -6.09 -0.44 -17.04
C TYR A 192 -6.99 -0.39 -15.83
N ALA A 193 -8.24 -0.81 -15.99
CA ALA A 193 -9.08 -1.21 -14.87
C ALA A 193 -8.66 -2.60 -14.39
N ILE A 194 -8.39 -2.71 -13.09
CA ILE A 194 -8.04 -3.96 -12.42
C ILE A 194 -9.10 -4.34 -11.39
N LYS A 195 -9.13 -5.63 -11.03
CA LYS A 195 -9.87 -6.12 -9.89
C LYS A 195 -9.09 -7.26 -9.25
N GLY A 196 -8.94 -7.19 -7.93
CA GLY A 196 -8.34 -8.29 -7.18
C GLY A 196 -9.21 -9.54 -7.24
N ALA A 197 -8.59 -10.68 -7.54
CA ALA A 197 -9.29 -11.95 -7.56
C ALA A 197 -8.88 -12.82 -6.36
N SER A 198 -9.88 -13.24 -5.57
CA SER A 198 -9.70 -13.97 -4.29
C SER A 198 -9.28 -15.44 -4.45
N ARG A 199 -8.65 -15.82 -5.57
CA ARG A 199 -8.22 -17.20 -5.83
C ARG A 199 -6.71 -17.31 -5.62
N ALA A 200 -6.31 -18.19 -4.70
CA ALA A 200 -4.90 -18.50 -4.47
C ALA A 200 -4.20 -18.97 -5.76
N GLY A 201 -2.97 -18.50 -5.97
CA GLY A 201 -2.11 -18.91 -7.09
C GLY A 201 -2.37 -18.19 -8.42
N LEU A 202 -3.05 -17.04 -8.41
CA LEU A 202 -3.16 -16.19 -9.59
C LEU A 202 -1.83 -15.47 -9.87
N ALA A 203 -1.51 -15.35 -11.16
CA ALA A 203 -0.38 -14.55 -11.62
C ALA A 203 -0.57 -13.08 -11.24
N ALA A 204 0.54 -12.37 -11.00
CA ALA A 204 0.52 -10.94 -10.73
C ALA A 204 -0.20 -10.17 -11.86
N TRP A 205 0.08 -10.51 -13.12
CA TRP A 205 -0.62 -9.98 -14.27
C TRP A 205 -1.20 -11.11 -15.16
N PRO A 206 -2.48 -11.03 -15.59
CA PRO A 206 -3.06 -12.05 -16.45
C PRO A 206 -2.68 -11.82 -17.92
N HIS A 207 -2.53 -12.90 -18.69
CA HIS A 207 -2.22 -12.81 -20.13
C HIS A 207 -3.30 -12.11 -20.97
N ARG A 208 -4.55 -12.14 -20.54
CA ARG A 208 -5.68 -11.52 -21.25
C ARG A 208 -6.63 -10.84 -20.26
N PRO A 209 -7.26 -9.71 -20.64
CA PRO A 209 -8.31 -9.12 -19.84
C PRO A 209 -9.52 -10.05 -19.75
N SER A 210 -10.21 -9.99 -18.63
CA SER A 210 -11.59 -10.46 -18.52
C SER A 210 -12.54 -9.40 -19.09
N VAL A 211 -13.75 -9.83 -19.43
CA VAL A 211 -14.83 -8.95 -19.86
C VAL A 211 -15.74 -8.66 -18.67
N SER A 212 -15.92 -7.39 -18.34
CA SER A 212 -16.82 -6.96 -17.27
C SER A 212 -18.29 -7.15 -17.67
N LYS A 213 -19.14 -7.44 -16.67
CA LYS A 213 -20.60 -7.45 -16.85
C LYS A 213 -21.16 -6.05 -17.13
N HIS A 214 -20.43 -4.99 -16.74
CA HIS A 214 -20.77 -3.61 -17.03
C HIS A 214 -20.29 -3.24 -18.44
N GLY A 215 -21.20 -3.34 -19.41
CA GLY A 215 -20.95 -2.85 -20.78
C GLY A 215 -19.90 -3.63 -21.58
N LYS A 216 -19.55 -4.86 -21.16
CA LYS A 216 -18.54 -5.72 -21.83
C LYS A 216 -17.17 -5.07 -21.99
N LYS A 217 -16.78 -4.24 -21.02
CA LYS A 217 -15.51 -3.50 -21.02
C LYS A 217 -14.35 -4.35 -20.48
N PRO A 218 -13.11 -4.14 -20.95
CA PRO A 218 -11.95 -4.91 -20.48
C PRO A 218 -11.63 -4.60 -19.02
N MET A 219 -11.35 -5.65 -18.24
CA MET A 219 -10.95 -5.57 -16.83
C MET A 219 -9.95 -6.68 -16.51
N TYR A 220 -8.85 -6.35 -15.85
CA TYR A 220 -7.78 -7.30 -15.57
C TYR A 220 -7.92 -7.89 -14.16
N LEU A 221 -8.05 -9.21 -14.07
CA LEU A 221 -8.09 -9.93 -12.80
C LEU A 221 -6.66 -10.24 -12.35
N ILE A 222 -6.18 -9.50 -11.34
CA ILE A 222 -4.79 -9.59 -10.88
C ILE A 222 -4.68 -10.41 -9.58
N GLY A 223 -3.57 -11.12 -9.43
CA GLY A 223 -3.20 -11.82 -8.20
C GLY A 223 -2.66 -10.85 -7.15
N VAL A 224 -3.56 -10.11 -6.50
CA VAL A 224 -3.21 -9.05 -5.52
C VAL A 224 -2.37 -9.61 -4.37
N ASP A 225 -2.69 -10.79 -3.84
CA ASP A 225 -1.93 -11.38 -2.73
C ASP A 225 -0.46 -11.62 -3.11
N THR A 226 -0.21 -12.13 -4.32
CA THR A 226 1.14 -12.34 -4.86
C THR A 226 1.92 -11.04 -4.93
N ILE A 227 1.27 -9.95 -5.39
CA ILE A 227 1.92 -8.65 -5.51
C ILE A 227 2.14 -8.02 -4.12
N LYS A 228 1.18 -8.15 -3.19
CA LYS A 228 1.32 -7.72 -1.79
C LYS A 228 2.54 -8.38 -1.15
N GLU A 229 2.75 -9.68 -1.36
CA GLU A 229 3.93 -10.39 -0.86
C GLU A 229 5.23 -9.80 -1.41
N ILE A 230 5.29 -9.54 -2.72
CA ILE A 230 6.46 -8.94 -3.37
C ILE A 230 6.73 -7.55 -2.82
N VAL A 231 5.72 -6.68 -2.80
CA VAL A 231 5.84 -5.29 -2.33
C VAL A 231 6.24 -5.25 -0.86
N PHE A 232 5.62 -6.06 -0.02
CA PHE A 232 5.90 -6.09 1.41
C PHE A 232 7.33 -6.60 1.70
N ALA A 233 7.78 -7.63 0.99
CA ALA A 233 9.16 -8.10 1.08
C ALA A 233 10.18 -7.03 0.63
N ARG A 234 9.82 -6.20 -0.35
CA ARG A 234 10.64 -5.07 -0.82
C ARG A 234 10.70 -3.94 0.20
N LEU A 235 9.58 -3.62 0.86
CA LEU A 235 9.56 -2.63 1.93
C LEU A 235 10.49 -3.02 3.09
N ALA A 236 10.52 -4.32 3.44
CA ALA A 236 11.37 -4.87 4.50
C ALA A 236 12.87 -4.90 4.18
N LYS A 237 13.32 -4.58 2.95
CA LYS A 237 14.75 -4.62 2.59
C LYS A 237 15.53 -3.50 3.29
N PRO A 238 16.61 -3.81 4.04
CA PRO A 238 17.35 -2.79 4.78
C PRO A 238 18.38 -2.02 3.94
N GLU A 239 18.90 -2.63 2.88
CA GLU A 239 20.02 -2.10 2.10
C GLU A 239 19.62 -1.80 0.65
N VAL A 240 20.20 -0.73 0.10
CA VAL A 240 20.02 -0.27 -1.28
C VAL A 240 20.48 -1.36 -2.26
N GLY A 241 19.70 -1.58 -3.32
CA GLY A 241 19.94 -2.63 -4.30
C GLY A 241 18.65 -3.20 -4.91
N PRO A 242 18.71 -4.36 -5.59
CA PRO A 242 17.56 -4.95 -6.26
C PRO A 242 16.34 -5.10 -5.34
N GLY A 243 15.23 -4.49 -5.76
CA GLY A 243 13.96 -4.46 -5.04
C GLY A 243 13.91 -3.50 -3.84
N PHE A 244 14.91 -2.65 -3.62
CA PHE A 244 14.85 -1.64 -2.56
C PHE A 244 13.78 -0.57 -2.87
N VAL A 245 13.18 -0.02 -1.82
CA VAL A 245 12.13 1.02 -1.93
C VAL A 245 12.65 2.31 -1.33
N HIS A 246 12.91 3.27 -2.21
CA HIS A 246 13.30 4.64 -1.92
C HIS A 246 12.08 5.51 -1.64
N ILE A 247 12.19 6.33 -0.60
CA ILE A 247 11.10 7.17 -0.09
C ILE A 247 11.65 8.60 0.07
N PRO A 248 10.95 9.63 -0.43
CA PRO A 248 11.47 10.99 -0.36
C PRO A 248 11.39 11.52 1.06
N GLN A 249 12.34 12.38 1.42
CA GLN A 249 12.24 13.17 2.63
C GLN A 249 10.97 14.05 2.57
N GLY A 250 10.31 14.21 3.71
CA GLY A 250 9.08 15.00 3.80
C GLY A 250 7.80 14.24 3.40
N ARG A 251 7.89 12.94 3.07
CA ARG A 251 6.70 12.08 2.96
C ARG A 251 5.89 12.12 4.27
N GLU A 252 4.57 12.24 4.14
CA GLU A 252 3.68 12.36 5.29
C GLU A 252 3.69 11.10 6.18
N THR A 253 3.61 11.28 7.50
CA THR A 253 3.59 10.15 8.46
C THR A 253 2.41 9.20 8.21
N ALA A 254 1.26 9.74 7.79
CA ALA A 254 0.08 8.94 7.47
C ALA A 254 0.35 7.92 6.35
N TRP A 255 1.14 8.29 5.35
CA TRP A 255 1.51 7.39 4.26
C TRP A 255 2.30 6.18 4.77
N PHE A 256 3.25 6.37 5.70
CA PHE A 256 4.01 5.26 6.27
C PHE A 256 3.13 4.30 7.08
N ALA A 257 2.16 4.86 7.84
CA ALA A 257 1.18 4.07 8.55
C ALA A 257 0.32 3.25 7.57
N GLU A 258 -0.16 3.86 6.49
CA GLU A 258 -0.98 3.19 5.47
C GLU A 258 -0.21 2.13 4.68
N MET A 259 1.06 2.38 4.38
CA MET A 259 1.96 1.43 3.71
C MET A 259 2.23 0.15 4.50
N THR A 260 2.06 0.19 5.83
CA THR A 260 2.36 -0.90 6.75
C THR A 260 1.13 -1.38 7.55
N ALA A 261 -0.05 -0.81 7.26
CA ALA A 261 -1.29 -1.08 7.99
C ALA A 261 -1.79 -2.52 7.80
N GLU A 262 -1.55 -3.11 6.63
CA GLU A 262 -1.94 -4.47 6.31
C GLU A 262 -0.77 -5.42 6.53
N LYS A 263 -0.99 -6.47 7.31
CA LYS A 263 0.04 -7.47 7.65
C LYS A 263 -0.37 -8.86 7.16
N PRO A 264 0.58 -9.71 6.76
CA PRO A 264 0.31 -11.07 6.37
C PRO A 264 0.18 -12.00 7.58
N PHE A 265 -0.93 -12.72 7.66
CA PHE A 265 -1.23 -13.71 8.68
C PHE A 265 -1.32 -15.11 8.06
N THR A 266 -0.86 -16.13 8.79
CA THR A 266 -0.99 -17.52 8.35
C THR A 266 -2.19 -18.16 9.05
N LYS A 267 -3.23 -18.47 8.27
CA LYS A 267 -4.42 -19.18 8.73
C LYS A 267 -4.40 -20.61 8.21
N TYR A 268 -4.64 -21.58 9.08
CA TYR A 268 -4.80 -22.97 8.64
C TYR A 268 -6.26 -23.24 8.28
N SER A 269 -6.50 -23.77 7.08
CA SER A 269 -7.82 -24.24 6.64
C SER A 269 -7.68 -25.62 6.03
N LYS A 270 -8.43 -26.60 6.56
CA LYS A 270 -8.36 -28.01 6.16
C LYS A 270 -6.93 -28.57 6.15
N GLY A 271 -6.11 -28.20 7.14
CA GLY A 271 -4.71 -28.64 7.26
C GLY A 271 -3.72 -27.95 6.31
N ARG A 272 -4.17 -27.01 5.46
CA ARG A 272 -3.31 -26.21 4.59
C ARG A 272 -3.09 -24.82 5.18
N ALA A 273 -1.84 -24.37 5.21
CA ALA A 273 -1.51 -22.98 5.50
C ALA A 273 -2.01 -22.09 4.34
N ILE A 274 -2.87 -21.13 4.66
CA ILE A 274 -3.39 -20.11 3.77
C ILE A 274 -2.92 -18.77 4.32
N ARG A 275 -2.27 -17.98 3.47
CA ARG A 275 -1.88 -16.61 3.83
C ARG A 275 -3.08 -15.69 3.64
N GLU A 276 -3.35 -14.85 4.63
CA GLU A 276 -4.45 -13.90 4.65
C GLU A 276 -3.88 -12.54 5.06
N TRP A 277 -4.12 -11.52 4.25
CA TRP A 277 -3.73 -10.16 4.57
C TRP A 277 -4.82 -9.52 5.43
N ARG A 278 -4.44 -8.93 6.57
CA ARG A 278 -5.39 -8.26 7.48
C ARG A 278 -4.85 -6.91 7.90
N LYS A 279 -5.76 -5.95 8.03
CA LYS A 279 -5.53 -4.65 8.65
C LYS A 279 -6.51 -4.44 9.79
N LYS A 280 -6.23 -3.50 10.71
CA LYS A 280 -7.22 -3.11 11.71
C LYS A 280 -8.36 -2.34 11.03
N PRO A 281 -9.62 -2.48 11.48
CA PRO A 281 -10.74 -1.77 10.86
C PRO A 281 -10.63 -0.24 10.89
N SER A 282 -9.92 0.31 11.89
CA SER A 282 -9.64 1.74 12.03
C SER A 282 -8.60 2.26 11.02
N ASP A 283 -7.81 1.36 10.43
CA ASP A 283 -6.61 1.74 9.71
C ASP A 283 -6.92 1.85 8.21
N ARG A 284 -6.37 2.93 7.65
CA ARG A 284 -6.30 3.17 6.21
C ARG A 284 -5.13 2.35 5.63
N ASN A 285 -5.24 1.95 4.37
CA ASN A 285 -4.21 1.17 3.66
C ASN A 285 -4.11 1.55 2.17
N GLU A 286 -4.73 2.67 1.78
CA GLU A 286 -4.84 3.13 0.39
C GLU A 286 -3.45 3.29 -0.23
N ALA A 287 -2.45 3.74 0.55
CA ALA A 287 -1.06 3.83 0.08
C ALA A 287 -0.48 2.47 -0.32
N PHE A 288 -0.69 1.43 0.51
CA PHE A 288 -0.21 0.08 0.22
C PHE A 288 -0.91 -0.51 -1.01
N ASP A 289 -2.24 -0.35 -1.11
CA ASP A 289 -3.00 -0.82 -2.26
C ASP A 289 -2.57 -0.08 -3.55
N CYS A 290 -2.35 1.24 -3.50
CA CYS A 290 -1.80 1.98 -4.64
C CYS A 290 -0.40 1.49 -5.04
N ARG A 291 0.48 1.20 -4.08
CA ARG A 291 1.80 0.63 -4.38
C ARG A 291 1.68 -0.71 -5.10
N VAL A 292 0.76 -1.56 -4.64
CA VAL A 292 0.45 -2.86 -5.24
C VAL A 292 -0.05 -2.69 -6.67
N TYR A 293 -0.91 -1.70 -6.93
CA TYR A 293 -1.42 -1.44 -8.28
C TYR A 293 -0.37 -0.83 -9.21
N ALA A 294 0.52 0.02 -8.70
CA ALA A 294 1.67 0.51 -9.46
C ALA A 294 2.62 -0.63 -9.85
N ALA A 295 2.83 -1.61 -8.97
CA ALA A 295 3.58 -2.83 -9.27
C ALA A 295 2.86 -3.73 -10.29
N ALA A 296 1.53 -3.86 -10.20
CA ALA A 296 0.73 -4.55 -11.22
C ALA A 296 0.88 -3.88 -12.60
N ALA A 297 0.93 -2.54 -12.64
CA ALA A 297 1.18 -1.81 -13.87
C ALA A 297 2.58 -2.09 -14.44
N LEU A 298 3.62 -2.27 -13.61
CA LEU A 298 4.93 -2.71 -14.07
C LEU A 298 4.88 -4.13 -14.67
N GLU A 299 4.18 -5.05 -14.01
CA GLU A 299 3.99 -6.42 -14.52
C GLU A 299 3.25 -6.44 -15.86
N SER A 300 2.34 -5.49 -16.10
CA SER A 300 1.69 -5.33 -17.41
C SER A 300 2.67 -4.96 -18.54
N LEU A 301 3.67 -4.12 -18.23
CA LEU A 301 4.72 -3.74 -19.17
C LEU A 301 5.60 -4.96 -19.49
N LYS A 302 6.06 -5.67 -18.45
CA LYS A 302 6.87 -6.89 -18.57
C LYS A 302 6.16 -7.96 -19.39
N SER A 303 4.87 -8.19 -19.11
CA SER A 303 4.04 -9.12 -19.87
C SER A 303 3.86 -8.72 -21.33
N SER A 304 4.07 -7.44 -21.68
CA SER A 304 4.02 -6.92 -23.04
C SER A 304 5.38 -6.90 -23.73
N GLY A 305 6.43 -7.45 -23.09
CA GLY A 305 7.79 -7.53 -23.63
C GLY A 305 8.73 -6.40 -23.22
N PHE A 306 8.33 -5.52 -22.31
CA PHE A 306 9.23 -4.50 -21.77
C PHE A 306 10.26 -5.13 -20.83
N ASP A 307 11.54 -4.88 -21.08
CA ASP A 307 12.65 -5.30 -20.23
C ASP A 307 13.19 -4.09 -19.46
N LEU A 308 12.90 -4.05 -18.15
CA LEU A 308 13.28 -2.96 -17.27
C LEU A 308 14.80 -2.85 -17.10
N ASP A 309 15.51 -3.98 -17.03
CA ASP A 309 16.97 -3.99 -16.82
C ASP A 309 17.71 -3.58 -18.10
N ALA A 310 17.22 -4.01 -19.26
CA ALA A 310 17.74 -3.54 -20.54
C ALA A 310 17.52 -2.03 -20.71
N GLU A 311 16.35 -1.51 -20.32
CA GLU A 311 16.06 -0.07 -20.38
C GLU A 311 16.92 0.72 -19.39
N ALA A 312 17.09 0.22 -18.16
CA ALA A 312 17.98 0.83 -17.17
C ALA A 312 19.43 0.87 -17.66
N LYS A 313 19.91 -0.21 -18.28
CA LYS A 313 21.25 -0.24 -18.91
C LYS A 313 21.36 0.76 -20.06
N ARG A 314 20.33 0.89 -20.90
CA ARG A 314 20.28 1.86 -21.99
C ARG A 314 20.38 3.29 -21.45
N ILE A 315 19.56 3.64 -20.46
CA ILE A 315 19.53 4.98 -19.83
C ILE A 315 20.85 5.26 -19.10
N ALA A 316 21.43 4.28 -18.41
CA ALA A 316 22.71 4.43 -17.74
C ALA A 316 23.86 4.76 -18.71
N GLY A 317 23.80 4.20 -19.93
CA GLY A 317 24.75 4.47 -21.01
C GLY A 317 24.55 5.80 -21.75
N LEU A 318 23.46 6.52 -21.50
CA LEU A 318 23.29 7.89 -21.98
C LEU A 318 24.22 8.82 -21.18
N GLY A 319 24.98 9.68 -21.87
CA GLY A 319 25.72 10.76 -21.22
C GLY A 319 24.78 11.68 -20.45
N SER A 320 25.29 12.38 -19.43
CA SER A 320 24.49 13.40 -18.73
C SER A 320 23.98 14.41 -19.74
N SER A 321 22.66 14.54 -19.86
CA SER A 321 22.08 15.56 -20.72
C SER A 321 22.44 16.93 -20.10
N PRO A 322 22.97 17.90 -20.86
CA PRO A 322 23.18 19.24 -20.32
C PRO A 322 21.83 19.76 -19.81
N GLU A 323 21.84 20.48 -18.68
CA GLU A 323 20.65 21.08 -18.08
C GLU A 323 19.76 21.69 -19.17
N PRO A 324 18.43 21.51 -19.13
CA PRO A 324 17.56 22.18 -20.07
C PRO A 324 17.78 23.68 -19.89
N SER A 325 18.43 24.32 -20.87
CA SER A 325 18.60 25.76 -20.91
C SER A 325 17.21 26.35 -20.71
N ARG A 326 17.00 27.09 -19.61
CA ARG A 326 15.79 27.88 -19.42
C ARG A 326 15.63 28.75 -20.65
N LYS A 327 14.75 28.36 -21.58
CA LYS A 327 14.31 29.25 -22.65
C LYS A 327 13.49 30.31 -21.93
N ILE A 328 14.14 31.43 -21.61
CA ILE A 328 13.45 32.65 -21.23
C ILE A 328 12.59 32.98 -22.46
N ALA A 329 11.28 32.76 -22.35
CA ALA A 329 10.36 33.19 -23.38
C ALA A 329 10.62 34.69 -23.61
N PRO A 330 10.79 35.15 -24.86
CA PRO A 330 10.97 36.57 -25.10
C PRO A 330 9.74 37.28 -24.51
N VAL A 331 9.99 38.24 -23.63
CA VAL A 331 8.93 39.06 -23.03
C VAL A 331 8.22 39.78 -24.18
N VAL A 332 7.06 39.27 -24.59
CA VAL A 332 6.19 39.95 -25.54
C VAL A 332 5.55 41.12 -24.79
N ARG A 333 6.22 42.28 -24.85
CA ARG A 333 5.66 43.53 -24.32
C ARG A 333 4.48 43.93 -25.21
N SER A 334 3.29 44.02 -24.62
CA SER A 334 2.08 44.48 -25.30
C SER A 334 2.30 45.85 -25.96
N LYS A 335 1.91 45.98 -27.24
CA LYS A 335 1.91 47.27 -27.97
C LYS A 335 1.01 48.32 -27.31
N PHE A 336 0.03 47.90 -26.49
CA PHE A 336 -0.85 48.80 -25.75
C PHE A 336 -0.10 49.60 -24.66
N MET A 337 0.94 49.02 -24.06
CA MET A 337 1.77 49.67 -23.04
C MET A 337 2.82 50.64 -23.61
N GLN A 338 3.00 50.70 -24.95
CA GLN A 338 3.91 51.62 -25.62
C GLN A 338 3.23 52.89 -26.17
N ALA A 339 1.89 52.92 -26.25
CA ALA A 339 1.13 54.03 -26.82
C ALA A 339 0.67 55.07 -25.79
N GLY A 340 1.36 55.16 -24.65
CA GLY A 340 1.07 56.11 -23.56
C GLY A 340 2.10 57.24 -23.44
N LYS A 341 2.49 57.86 -24.57
CA LYS A 341 3.18 59.16 -24.57
C LYS A 341 2.48 60.09 -25.55
N ILE A 342 1.38 60.69 -25.08
CA ILE A 342 0.86 61.92 -25.66
C ILE A 342 1.52 63.04 -24.84
N GLY A 343 2.48 63.72 -25.45
CA GLY A 343 2.87 65.08 -25.05
C GLY A 343 2.09 66.09 -25.91
N PRO A 344 2.35 67.40 -25.79
CA PRO A 344 3.40 68.08 -25.02
C PRO A 344 3.05 68.40 -23.56
#